data_AF-A0A1H2YFG5-F1
#
_entry.id   AF-A0A1H2YFG5-F1
#
_cell.length_a   1.000
_cell.length_b   1.000
_cell.length_c   1.000
_cell.angle_alpha   90.00
_cell.angle_beta   90.00
_cell.angle_gamma   90.00
#
_symmetry.space_group_name_H-M   'P 1'
#
loop_
_entity.id
_entity.type
_entity.pdbx_description
1 polymer ?
#
loop_
_entity_poly.entity_id
_entity_poly.type
_entity_poly.pdbx_seq_one_letter_code
_entity_poly.pdbx_strand_id
1 'polypeptide(L)'
;METIGLIILTVFVVIVTLMFVVGVMLDFIKPSVLQVQLLGIQLTLFGILIVVAFHESTGFGMTIGIVGLVVGVFGSFREKADTTNSSGI
;
A
#
# COMPACT_ATOMS: atom_id res chain seq x y z
N MET A 1 -12.59 15.01 -18.08
CA MET A 1 -11.25 15.49 -17.68
C MET A 1 -10.83 14.87 -16.36
N GLU A 2 -11.74 14.79 -15.38
CA GLU A 2 -11.55 14.13 -14.07
C GLU A 2 -11.05 12.67 -14.17
N THR A 3 -11.59 11.88 -15.10
CA THR A 3 -11.21 10.47 -15.31
C THR A 3 -9.73 10.30 -15.69
N ILE A 4 -9.16 11.20 -16.51
CA ILE A 4 -7.75 11.10 -16.93
C ILE A 4 -6.83 11.38 -15.73
N GLY A 5 -7.18 12.36 -14.91
CA GLY A 5 -6.44 12.66 -13.67
C GLY A 5 -6.44 11.50 -12.70
N LEU A 6 -7.59 10.86 -12.50
CA LEU A 6 -7.72 9.67 -11.66
C LEU A 6 -6.95 8.46 -12.23
N ILE A 7 -6.97 8.25 -13.54
CA ILE A 7 -6.17 7.21 -14.19
C ILE A 7 -4.68 7.43 -13.92
N ILE A 8 -4.17 8.63 -14.17
CA ILE A 8 -2.75 8.96 -13.95
C ILE A 8 -2.38 8.77 -12.48
N LEU A 9 -3.22 9.25 -11.56
CA LEU A 9 -3.03 9.09 -10.12
C LEU A 9 -2.98 7.62 -9.71
N THR A 10 -3.93 6.80 -10.16
CA THR A 10 -3.96 5.37 -9.84
C THR A 10 -2.72 4.66 -10.37
N VAL A 11 -2.34 4.91 -11.62
CA VAL A 11 -1.13 4.33 -12.21
C VAL A 11 0.11 4.74 -11.42
N PHE A 12 0.22 6.01 -11.04
CA PHE A 12 1.33 6.50 -10.23
C PHE A 12 1.41 5.82 -8.86
N VAL A 13 0.29 5.72 -8.14
CA VAL A 13 0.20 5.04 -6.85
C VAL A 13 0.63 3.57 -6.97
N VAL A 14 0.17 2.87 -8.00
CA VAL A 14 0.53 1.47 -8.24
C VAL A 14 2.03 1.33 -8.52
N ILE A 15 2.60 2.17 -9.39
CA ILE A 15 4.04 2.13 -9.71
C ILE A 15 4.89 2.39 -8.46
N VAL A 16 4.59 3.45 -7.70
CA VAL A 16 5.35 3.77 -6.48
C VAL A 16 5.24 2.65 -5.45
N THR A 17 4.05 2.06 -5.30
CA THR A 17 3.83 0.92 -4.41
C THR A 17 4.65 -0.30 -4.84
N LEU A 18 4.68 -0.61 -6.13
CA LEU A 18 5.48 -1.72 -6.66
C LEU A 18 6.97 -1.49 -6.46
N MET A 19 7.47 -0.28 -6.74
CA MET A 19 8.86 0.09 -6.49
C MET A 19 9.23 -0.05 -5.01
N PHE A 20 8.33 0.36 -4.10
CA PHE A 20 8.52 0.18 -2.67
C PHE A 20 8.59 -1.29 -2.27
N VAL A 21 7.64 -2.12 -2.73
CA VAL A 21 7.63 -3.56 -2.42
C VAL A 21 8.87 -4.27 -2.95
N VAL A 22 9.31 -3.96 -4.18
CA VAL A 22 10.54 -4.51 -4.76
C VAL A 22 11.77 -4.04 -3.99
N GLY A 23 11.85 -2.76 -3.64
CA GLY A 23 12.96 -2.20 -2.85
C GLY A 23 13.06 -2.83 -1.45
N VAL A 24 11.92 -3.19 -0.86
CA VAL A 24 11.87 -3.96 0.39
C VAL A 24 12.34 -5.40 0.18
N MET A 25 11.88 -6.08 -0.87
CA MET A 25 12.23 -7.48 -1.15
C MET A 25 13.71 -7.67 -1.51
N LEU A 26 14.33 -6.68 -2.14
CA LEU A 26 15.75 -6.67 -2.47
C LEU A 26 16.64 -6.15 -1.34
N ASP A 27 16.08 -5.93 -0.13
CA ASP A 27 16.76 -5.32 1.02
C ASP A 27 17.41 -3.95 0.74
N PHE A 28 17.03 -3.29 -0.36
CA PHE A 28 17.51 -1.96 -0.74
C PHE A 28 16.99 -0.88 0.23
N ILE A 29 15.79 -1.09 0.78
CA ILE A 29 15.16 -0.24 1.78
C ILE A 29 14.71 -1.12 2.95
N LYS A 30 15.07 -0.73 4.18
CA LYS A 30 14.66 -1.41 5.41
C LYS A 30 13.68 -0.56 6.22
N PRO A 31 12.42 -0.42 5.76
CA PRO A 31 11.41 0.32 6.52
C PRO A 31 11.05 -0.46 7.78
N SER A 32 10.76 0.27 8.85
CA SER A 32 10.17 -0.31 10.05
C SER A 32 8.78 -0.86 9.73
N VAL A 33 8.36 -1.92 10.42
CA VAL A 33 7.04 -2.53 10.27
C VAL A 33 5.93 -1.49 10.44
N LEU A 34 6.07 -0.61 11.44
CA LEU A 34 5.10 0.47 11.69
C LEU A 34 4.98 1.42 10.48
N GLN A 35 6.08 1.70 9.78
CA GLN A 35 6.07 2.56 8.59
C GLN A 35 5.32 1.90 7.43
N VAL A 36 5.51 0.59 7.24
CA VAL A 36 4.79 -0.17 6.19
C VAL A 36 3.29 -0.22 6.50
N GLN A 37 2.92 -0.45 7.76
CA GLN A 37 1.53 -0.46 8.20
C GLN A 37 0.86 0.92 8.04
N LEU A 38 1.54 2.00 8.48
CA LEU A 38 1.03 3.37 8.32
C LEU A 38 0.86 3.76 6.86
N LEU A 39 1.80 3.40 5.99
CA LEU A 39 1.68 3.59 4.54
C LEU A 39 0.45 2.87 3.99
N GLY A 40 0.25 1.61 4.40
CA GLY A 40 -0.92 0.83 3.99
C GLY A 40 -2.24 1.45 4.45
N ILE A 41 -2.31 1.93 5.69
CA ILE A 41 -3.50 2.62 6.23
C ILE A 41 -3.74 3.93 5.48
N GLN A 42 -2.70 4.73 5.22
CA GLN A 42 -2.82 5.98 4.48
C GLN A 42 -3.33 5.75 3.05
N LEU A 43 -2.79 4.76 2.33
CA LEU A 43 -3.27 4.36 1.01
C LEU A 43 -4.72 3.87 1.04
N THR A 44 -5.09 3.10 2.07
CA THR A 44 -6.46 2.62 2.27
C THR A 44 -7.43 3.78 2.46
N LEU A 45 -7.13 4.68 3.39
CA LEU A 45 -7.95 5.86 3.67
C LEU A 45 -8.04 6.77 2.45
N PHE A 46 -6.94 6.94 1.72
CA PHE A 46 -6.92 7.72 0.48
C PHE A 46 -7.82 7.10 -0.59
N GLY A 47 -7.80 5.77 -0.76
CA GLY A 47 -8.71 5.06 -1.65
C GLY A 47 -10.18 5.27 -1.27
N ILE A 48 -10.51 5.19 0.03
CA ILE A 48 -11.86 5.45 0.55
C ILE A 48 -12.29 6.89 0.24
N LEU A 49 -11.41 7.88 0.45
CA LEU A 49 -11.70 9.27 0.12
C LEU A 49 -12.02 9.46 -1.37
N ILE A 50 -11.29 8.78 -2.27
CA ILE A 50 -11.56 8.82 -3.71
C ILE A 50 -12.93 8.19 -4.02
N VAL A 51 -13.28 7.06 -3.41
CA VAL A 51 -14.60 6.42 -3.59
C VAL A 51 -15.74 7.35 -3.17
N VAL A 52 -15.60 8.03 -2.02
CA VAL A 52 -16.63 8.95 -1.51
C VAL A 52 -16.70 10.24 -2.32
N ALA A 53 -15.56 10.75 -2.78
CA ALA A 53 -15.50 12.00 -3.54
C ALA A 53 -15.94 11.85 -5.00
N PHE A 54 -15.75 10.68 -5.63
CA PHE A 54 -16.01 10.47 -7.05
C PHE A 54 -16.91 9.25 -7.30
N HIS A 55 -18.24 9.47 -7.23
CA HIS A 55 -19.27 8.43 -7.40
C HIS A 55 -19.20 7.65 -8.73
N GLU A 56 -18.79 8.29 -9.83
CA GLU A 56 -18.66 7.61 -11.14
C GLU A 56 -17.33 6.86 -11.32
N SER A 57 -16.37 7.04 -10.40
CA SER A 57 -14.98 6.57 -10.51
C SER A 57 -14.58 5.66 -9.34
N THR A 58 -15.57 4.98 -8.76
CA THR A 58 -15.42 4.09 -7.60
C THR A 58 -14.37 3.00 -7.77
N GLY A 59 -14.16 2.49 -8.99
CA GLY A 59 -13.16 1.47 -9.28
C GLY A 59 -11.71 1.90 -8.98
N PHE A 60 -11.37 3.18 -9.20
CA PHE A 60 -10.03 3.70 -8.94
C PHE A 60 -9.74 3.77 -7.45
N GLY A 61 -10.68 4.34 -6.68
CA GLY A 61 -10.56 4.43 -5.22
C GLY A 61 -10.55 3.06 -4.56
N MET A 62 -11.38 2.11 -5.04
CA MET A 62 -11.39 0.74 -4.55
C MET A 62 -10.05 0.03 -4.81
N THR A 63 -9.46 0.21 -6.00
CA THR A 63 -8.15 -0.39 -6.34
C THR A 63 -7.05 0.13 -5.42
N ILE A 64 -6.96 1.47 -5.25
CA ILE A 64 -5.99 2.10 -4.35
C ILE A 64 -6.19 1.60 -2.91
N GLY A 65 -7.44 1.50 -2.48
CA GLY A 65 -7.80 1.02 -1.14
C GLY A 65 -7.32 -0.41 -0.88
N ILE A 66 -7.61 -1.32 -1.81
CA ILE A 66 -7.20 -2.73 -1.70
C ILE A 66 -5.68 -2.86 -1.70
N VAL A 67 -4.98 -2.14 -2.58
CA VAL A 67 -3.51 -2.13 -2.62
C VAL A 67 -2.95 -1.66 -1.28
N GLY A 68 -3.50 -0.59 -0.70
CA GLY A 68 -3.12 -0.10 0.63
C GLY A 68 -3.29 -1.16 1.72
N LEU A 69 -4.43 -1.86 1.73
CA LEU A 69 -4.69 -2.93 2.70
C LEU A 69 -3.67 -4.07 2.56
N VAL A 70 -3.39 -4.53 1.34
CA VAL A 70 -2.42 -5.60 1.09
C VAL A 70 -1.02 -5.19 1.57
N VAL A 71 -0.59 -3.95 1.29
CA VAL A 71 0.71 -3.42 1.75
C VAL A 71 0.77 -3.36 3.28
N GLY A 72 -0.28 -2.86 3.92
CA GLY A 72 -0.35 -2.79 5.38
C GLY A 72 -0.26 -4.16 6.04
N VAL A 73 -1.02 -5.13 5.53
CA VAL A 73 -1.01 -6.52 6.01
C VAL A 73 0.35 -7.18 5.78
N PHE A 74 0.98 -6.93 4.63
CA PHE A 74 2.34 -7.41 4.34
C PHE A 74 3.36 -6.94 5.40
N GLY A 75 3.25 -5.67 5.83
CA GLY A 75 4.07 -5.15 6.93
C GLY A 75 3.90 -5.95 8.23
N SER A 76 2.66 -6.26 8.61
CA SER A 76 2.35 -7.02 9.83
C SER A 76 2.90 -8.45 9.81
N PHE A 77 2.98 -9.11 8.65
CA PHE A 77 3.54 -10.46 8.55
C PHE A 77 5.08 -10.49 8.62
N ARG A 78 5.76 -9.43 8.16
CA ARG A 78 7.23 -9.33 8.28
C ARG A 78 7.70 -9.37 9.74
N GLU A 79 6.98 -8.73 10.65
CA GLU A 79 7.32 -8.74 12.09
C GLU A 79 7.23 -10.12 12.72
N LYS A 80 6.25 -10.93 12.30
CA LYS A 80 6.09 -12.31 12.77
C LYS A 80 7.22 -13.22 12.28
N ALA A 81 7.73 -13.00 11.07
CA ALA A 81 8.86 -13.76 10.55
C ALA A 81 10.15 -13.46 11.33
N ASP A 82 10.44 -12.19 11.64
CA ASP A 82 11.63 -11.80 12.40
C ASP A 82 11.59 -12.30 13.86
N THR A 83 10.44 -12.21 14.52
CA THR A 83 10.28 -12.69 15.90
C THR A 83 10.33 -14.21 16.02
N THR A 84 9.89 -14.95 15.00
CA THR A 84 9.98 -16.41 14.96
C THR A 84 11.42 -16.88 14.78
N ASN A 85 12.19 -16.23 13.90
CA ASN A 85 13.61 -16.53 13.71
C ASN A 85 14.50 -16.13 14.90
N SER A 86 14.05 -15.20 15.76
CA SER A 86 14.77 -14.80 16.98
C SER A 86 14.43 -15.65 18.22
N SER A 87 13.38 -16.47 18.19
CA SER A 87 12.93 -17.27 19.35
C SER A 87 13.16 -18.78 19.20
N GLY A 88 13.70 -19.22 18.07
CA GLY A 88 14.19 -20.58 17.88
C GLY A 88 15.68 -20.69 18.25
N ILE A 89 15.95 -21.31 19.40
CA ILE A 89 17.17 -22.09 19.76
C ILE A 89 18.53 -21.43 19.48
#